data_AF-A0A256BKQ5-F1
#
_entry.id   AF-A0A256BKQ5-F1
#
_cell.length_a   1.000
_cell.length_b   1.000
_cell.length_c   1.000
_cell.angle_alpha   90.00
_cell.angle_beta   90.00
_cell.angle_gamma   90.00
#
_symmetry.space_group_name_H-M   'P 1'
#
loop_
_entity.id
_entity.type
_entity.pdbx_description
1 polymer ?
#
loop_
_entity_poly.entity_id
_entity_poly.type
_entity_poly.pdbx_seq_one_letter_code
_entity_poly.pdbx_strand_id
1 'polypeptide(L)'
;MPLVDPEKFMQWFCASVSKSLGVRVKTEEYWDDIFGANNNSTNYFEKYFVEGNEQPLAIAIDNFDRVFNYPEIETDFCGLLRGWYERSRSHPLWGKLRLIIVHSQEPYAQRDINQSPFNVGFPVELHEFTTEQVKELFRAC
;
A
#
# COMPACT_ATOMS: atom_id res chain seq x y z
N MET A 1 -15.18 13.57 -7.71
CA MET A 1 -14.54 12.50 -6.90
C MET A 1 -13.43 13.17 -6.11
N PRO A 2 -13.41 13.12 -4.77
CA PRO A 2 -12.49 13.91 -3.92
C PRO A 2 -11.01 13.47 -3.98
N LEU A 3 -10.61 12.68 -4.99
CA LEU A 3 -9.34 11.95 -5.08
C LEU A 3 -8.27 12.68 -5.90
N VAL A 4 -8.17 14.01 -5.81
CA VAL A 4 -7.00 14.74 -6.36
C VAL A 4 -6.11 15.26 -5.22
N ASP A 5 -6.63 15.27 -4.00
CA ASP A 5 -5.94 15.77 -2.81
C ASP A 5 -5.18 14.61 -2.13
N PRO A 6 -3.83 14.62 -2.11
CA PRO A 6 -3.02 13.58 -1.49
C PRO A 6 -3.34 13.38 -0.01
N GLU A 7 -3.68 14.44 0.70
CA GLU A 7 -4.00 14.39 2.12
C GLU A 7 -5.29 13.60 2.36
N LYS A 8 -6.35 13.93 1.61
CA LYS A 8 -7.63 13.20 1.68
C LYS A 8 -7.47 11.76 1.23
N PHE A 9 -6.62 11.49 0.23
CA PHE A 9 -6.32 10.13 -0.20
C PHE A 9 -5.67 9.33 0.93
N MET A 10 -4.69 9.89 1.63
CA MET A 10 -4.01 9.21 2.74
C MET A 10 -4.92 8.98 3.94
N GLN A 11 -5.77 9.95 4.28
CA GLN A 11 -6.81 9.75 5.30
C GLN A 11 -7.79 8.64 4.89
N TRP A 12 -8.23 8.64 3.64
CA TRP A 12 -9.08 7.58 3.09
C TRP A 12 -8.40 6.22 3.14
N PHE A 13 -7.11 6.13 2.83
CA PHE A 13 -6.35 4.88 2.90
C PHE A 13 -6.28 4.36 4.35
N CYS A 14 -5.91 5.22 5.31
CA CYS A 14 -5.90 4.87 6.74
C CYS A 14 -7.26 4.39 7.23
N ALA A 15 -8.33 5.11 6.86
CA ALA A 15 -9.70 4.76 7.20
C ALA A 15 -10.13 3.43 6.55
N SER A 16 -9.73 3.18 5.31
CA SER A 16 -10.05 1.95 4.57
C SER A 16 -9.42 0.72 5.22
N VAL A 17 -8.14 0.81 5.61
CA VAL A 17 -7.45 -0.27 6.34
C VAL A 17 -8.11 -0.51 7.71
N SER A 18 -8.42 0.56 8.44
CA SER A 18 -9.11 0.47 9.74
C SER A 18 -10.45 -0.26 9.62
N LYS A 19 -11.24 0.12 8.59
CA LYS A 19 -12.55 -0.49 8.31
C LYS A 19 -12.41 -1.97 7.95
N SER A 20 -11.44 -2.34 7.12
CA SER A 20 -11.18 -3.74 6.75
C SER A 20 -10.77 -4.60 7.94
N LEU A 21 -10.09 -4.02 8.93
CA LEU A 21 -9.72 -4.68 10.18
C LEU A 21 -10.83 -4.65 11.25
N GLY A 22 -11.98 -4.03 10.96
CA GLY A 22 -13.10 -3.92 11.91
C GLY A 22 -12.82 -3.00 13.11
N VAL A 23 -11.83 -2.12 13.01
CA VAL A 23 -11.47 -1.17 14.08
C VAL A 23 -12.00 0.24 13.77
N ARG A 24 -12.18 1.04 14.83
CA ARG A 24 -12.72 2.40 14.70
C ARG A 24 -11.72 3.29 13.96
N VAL A 25 -12.20 4.03 12.96
CA VAL A 25 -11.39 5.06 12.29
C VAL A 25 -11.09 6.18 13.28
N LYS A 26 -9.80 6.51 13.45
CA LYS A 26 -9.32 7.53 14.39
C LYS A 26 -8.46 8.59 13.72
N THR A 27 -8.67 8.86 12.43
CA THR A 27 -7.84 9.83 11.69
C THR A 27 -7.83 11.19 12.38
N GLU A 28 -8.97 11.68 12.87
CA GLU A 28 -9.07 12.95 13.62
C GLU A 28 -8.25 13.01 14.92
N GLU A 29 -7.89 11.87 15.51
CA GLU A 29 -7.11 11.80 16.77
C GLU A 29 -5.60 11.86 16.52
N TYR A 30 -5.16 11.44 15.33
CA TYR A 30 -3.73 11.28 15.00
C TYR A 30 -3.26 12.17 13.84
N TRP A 31 -4.18 12.88 13.18
CA TRP A 31 -3.87 13.80 12.11
C TRP A 31 -3.61 15.19 12.69
N ASP A 32 -2.39 15.67 12.52
CA ASP A 32 -1.98 16.99 12.96
C ASP A 32 -1.52 17.80 11.74
N ASP A 33 -2.11 18.98 11.56
CA ASP A 33 -1.90 19.88 10.43
C ASP A 33 -0.45 20.39 10.31
N ILE A 34 0.35 20.26 11.39
CA ILE A 34 1.77 20.61 11.39
C ILE A 34 2.58 19.60 10.56
N PHE A 35 2.13 18.35 10.44
CA PHE A 35 2.84 17.29 9.73
C PHE A 35 2.21 17.00 8.37
N GLY A 36 3.06 16.63 7.40
CA GLY A 36 2.58 16.18 6.08
C GLY A 36 1.86 14.84 6.13
N ALA A 37 1.03 14.58 5.12
CA ALA A 37 0.17 13.39 5.04
C ALA A 37 0.90 12.05 5.21
N ASN A 38 2.13 11.93 4.71
CA ASN A 38 2.96 10.73 4.88
C ASN A 38 3.40 10.51 6.33
N ASN A 39 3.75 11.58 7.05
CA ASN A 39 4.12 11.49 8.47
C ASN A 39 2.91 11.12 9.32
N ASN A 40 1.77 11.76 9.08
CA ASN A 40 0.52 11.45 9.77
C ASN A 40 0.09 9.99 9.52
N SER A 41 0.16 9.53 8.27
CA SER A 41 -0.14 8.12 7.91
C SER A 41 0.81 7.15 8.60
N THR A 42 2.11 7.46 8.61
CA THR A 42 3.11 6.62 9.26
C THR A 42 2.86 6.51 10.76
N ASN A 43 2.55 7.62 11.43
CA ASN A 43 2.21 7.64 12.86
C ASN A 43 0.92 6.87 13.14
N TYR A 44 -0.12 7.06 12.32
CA TYR A 44 -1.38 6.33 12.43
C TYR A 44 -1.17 4.82 12.37
N PHE A 45 -0.40 4.34 11.40
CA PHE A 45 -0.11 2.92 11.24
C PHE A 45 0.72 2.38 12.40
N GLU A 46 1.77 3.10 12.79
CA GLU A 46 2.61 2.71 13.91
C GLU A 46 1.77 2.56 15.18
N LYS A 47 1.00 3.57 15.56
CA LYS A 47 0.24 3.57 16.82
C LYS A 47 -0.94 2.63 16.82
N TYR A 48 -1.61 2.48 15.68
CA TYR A 48 -2.91 1.79 15.65
C TYR A 48 -2.83 0.33 15.20
N PHE A 49 -1.82 -0.02 14.41
CA PHE A 49 -1.73 -1.34 13.81
C PHE A 49 -0.47 -2.13 14.17
N VAL A 50 0.65 -1.43 14.40
CA VAL A 50 1.96 -2.08 14.53
C VAL A 50 2.44 -2.12 15.98
N GLU A 51 2.27 -1.03 16.73
CA GLU A 51 2.57 -0.93 18.16
C GLU A 51 1.53 -1.69 18.98
N GLY A 52 2.00 -2.48 19.95
CA GLY A 52 1.12 -3.27 20.83
C GLY A 52 0.46 -4.49 20.19
N ASN A 53 0.58 -4.70 18.86
CA ASN A 53 0.06 -5.89 18.20
C ASN A 53 1.15 -6.97 18.06
N GLU A 54 0.87 -8.17 18.56
CA GLU A 54 1.77 -9.32 18.41
C GLU A 54 1.71 -9.92 17.00
N GLN A 55 0.57 -9.77 16.31
CA GLN A 55 0.35 -10.36 14.99
C GLN A 55 0.85 -9.43 13.88
N PRO A 56 1.59 -9.96 12.88
CA PRO A 56 1.94 -9.21 11.68
C PRO A 56 0.70 -8.75 10.91
N LEU A 57 0.74 -7.53 10.37
CA LEU A 57 -0.30 -6.99 9.49
C LEU A 57 0.13 -7.16 8.04
N ALA A 58 -0.67 -7.84 7.24
CA ALA A 58 -0.52 -7.90 5.78
C ALA A 58 -1.58 -7.04 5.10
N ILE A 59 -1.14 -6.20 4.16
CA ILE A 59 -2.01 -5.32 3.37
C ILE A 59 -1.80 -5.65 1.90
N ALA A 60 -2.86 -6.12 1.26
CA ALA A 60 -2.91 -6.30 -0.17
C ALA A 60 -3.63 -5.11 -0.82
N ILE A 61 -2.94 -4.44 -1.74
CA ILE A 61 -3.50 -3.34 -2.52
C ILE A 61 -3.67 -3.85 -3.95
N ASP A 62 -4.93 -4.06 -4.33
CA ASP A 62 -5.30 -4.49 -5.67
C ASP A 62 -5.51 -3.30 -6.61
N ASN A 63 -5.32 -3.53 -7.91
CA ASN A 63 -5.39 -2.51 -8.98
C ASN A 63 -4.60 -1.24 -8.65
N PHE A 64 -3.38 -1.40 -8.13
CA PHE A 64 -2.53 -0.29 -7.71
C PHE A 64 -2.26 0.69 -8.87
N ASP A 65 -2.29 0.21 -10.11
CA ASP A 65 -2.11 0.99 -11.33
C ASP A 65 -3.07 2.17 -11.49
N ARG A 66 -4.22 2.16 -10.82
CA ARG A 66 -5.18 3.27 -10.85
C ARG A 66 -4.61 4.57 -10.28
N VAL A 67 -3.66 4.46 -9.34
CA VAL A 67 -3.00 5.62 -8.70
C VAL A 67 -2.22 6.44 -9.73
N PHE A 68 -1.71 5.84 -10.80
CA PHE A 68 -0.89 6.53 -11.82
C PHE A 68 -1.66 7.54 -12.68
N ASN A 69 -2.98 7.55 -12.59
CA ASN A 69 -3.81 8.59 -13.19
C ASN A 69 -3.79 9.90 -12.38
N TYR A 70 -3.15 9.92 -11.21
CA TYR A 70 -3.14 11.03 -10.26
C TYR A 70 -1.70 11.31 -9.79
N PRO A 71 -0.91 12.12 -10.51
CA PRO A 71 0.53 12.28 -10.27
C PRO A 71 0.91 12.72 -8.84
N GLU A 72 0.10 13.60 -8.23
CA GLU A 72 0.35 14.08 -6.85
C GLU A 72 0.15 12.95 -5.83
N ILE A 73 -0.92 12.16 -5.98
CA ILE A 73 -1.18 10.99 -5.13
C ILE A 73 -0.14 9.90 -5.37
N GLU A 74 0.19 9.65 -6.63
CA GLU A 74 1.21 8.68 -7.03
C GLU A 74 2.52 8.96 -6.31
N THR A 75 3.03 10.18 -6.42
CA THR A 75 4.32 10.55 -5.85
C THR A 75 4.32 10.33 -4.33
N ASP A 76 3.34 10.88 -3.63
CA ASP A 76 3.27 10.80 -2.17
C ASP A 76 3.02 9.37 -1.68
N PHE A 77 2.11 8.64 -2.31
CA PHE A 77 1.74 7.29 -1.91
C PHE A 77 2.83 6.26 -2.19
N CYS A 78 3.49 6.36 -3.35
CA CYS A 78 4.64 5.51 -3.65
C CYS A 78 5.79 5.79 -2.68
N GLY A 79 6.05 7.06 -2.38
CA GLY A 79 7.04 7.46 -1.37
C GLY A 79 6.74 6.89 0.02
N LEU A 80 5.47 6.92 0.44
CA LEU A 80 5.02 6.33 1.71
C LEU A 80 5.29 4.82 1.77
N LEU A 81 4.82 4.07 0.77
CA LEU A 81 4.96 2.61 0.73
C LEU A 81 6.43 2.19 0.69
N ARG A 82 7.25 2.89 -0.10
CA ARG A 82 8.70 2.69 -0.14
C ARG A 82 9.34 2.97 1.22
N GLY A 83 8.98 4.08 1.86
CA GLY A 83 9.48 4.44 3.19
C GLY A 83 9.15 3.39 4.23
N TRP A 84 7.92 2.84 4.21
CA TRP A 84 7.52 1.75 5.10
C TRP A 84 8.30 0.46 4.83
N TYR A 85 8.53 0.11 3.56
CA TYR A 85 9.37 -1.03 3.20
C TYR A 85 10.81 -0.84 3.72
N GLU A 86 11.44 0.31 3.48
CA GLU A 86 12.80 0.60 3.96
C GLU A 86 12.89 0.58 5.49
N ARG A 87 11.87 1.13 6.17
CA ARG A 87 11.76 1.11 7.63
C ARG A 87 11.59 -0.31 8.17
N SER A 88 10.86 -1.18 7.48
CA SER A 88 10.70 -2.59 7.89
C SER A 88 12.02 -3.36 7.92
N ARG A 89 13.02 -2.95 7.13
CA ARG A 89 14.34 -3.60 7.06
C ARG A 89 15.25 -3.25 8.24
N SER A 90 15.04 -2.10 8.87
CA SER A 90 15.90 -1.58 9.93
C SER A 90 15.21 -1.50 11.29
N HIS A 91 13.89 -1.44 11.34
CA HIS A 91 13.11 -1.26 12.56
C HIS A 91 12.25 -2.49 12.88
N PRO A 92 12.54 -3.27 13.95
CA PRO A 92 11.85 -4.53 14.24
C PRO A 92 10.32 -4.42 14.33
N LEU A 93 9.83 -3.29 14.85
CA LEU A 93 8.40 -2.99 14.90
C LEU A 93 7.77 -3.03 13.49
N TRP A 94 8.38 -2.33 12.54
CA TRP A 94 7.89 -2.22 11.16
C TRP A 94 8.11 -3.49 10.34
N GLY A 95 9.00 -4.40 10.78
CA GLY A 95 9.13 -5.74 10.19
C GLY A 95 7.86 -6.60 10.30
N LYS A 96 6.89 -6.20 11.12
CA LYS A 96 5.57 -6.83 11.23
C LYS A 96 4.59 -6.37 10.13
N LEU A 97 4.88 -5.29 9.41
CA LEU A 97 4.06 -4.82 8.31
C LEU A 97 4.51 -5.48 7.00
N ARG A 98 3.57 -6.11 6.29
CA ARG A 98 3.80 -6.72 4.97
C ARG A 98 2.91 -6.04 3.94
N LEU A 99 3.52 -5.57 2.87
CA LEU A 99 2.82 -4.93 1.75
C LEU A 99 2.81 -5.88 0.56
N ILE A 100 1.65 -6.09 -0.04
CA ILE A 100 1.46 -6.84 -1.29
C ILE A 100 0.82 -5.85 -2.26
N ILE A 101 1.50 -5.55 -3.36
CA ILE A 101 1.03 -4.61 -4.37
C ILE A 101 0.73 -5.42 -5.64
N VAL A 102 -0.51 -5.35 -6.11
CA VAL A 102 -0.97 -6.02 -7.32
C VAL A 102 -1.25 -4.97 -8.39
N HIS A 103 -0.66 -5.15 -9.58
CA HIS A 103 -0.81 -4.25 -10.72
C HIS A 103 -0.83 -5.05 -12.02
N SER A 104 -1.43 -4.50 -13.09
CA SER A 104 -1.67 -5.22 -14.35
C SER A 104 -1.12 -4.55 -15.62
N GLN A 105 -0.31 -3.50 -15.54
CA GLN A 105 0.20 -2.78 -16.73
C GLN A 105 1.71 -2.97 -16.96
N GLU A 106 2.11 -3.11 -18.23
CA GLU A 106 3.48 -2.91 -18.75
C GLU A 106 3.47 -1.95 -19.98
N PRO A 107 4.52 -1.13 -20.24
CA PRO A 107 5.69 -0.87 -19.40
C PRO A 107 5.74 0.58 -18.89
N TYR A 108 6.14 0.70 -17.62
CA TYR A 108 6.52 1.90 -16.87
C TYR A 108 7.77 2.64 -17.42
N ALA A 109 8.05 2.55 -18.72
CA ALA A 109 9.33 2.85 -19.33
C ALA A 109 9.78 4.33 -19.33
N GLN A 110 9.06 5.24 -18.64
CA GLN A 110 9.38 6.68 -18.68
C GLN A 110 9.36 7.41 -17.33
N ARG A 111 9.19 6.73 -16.18
CA ARG A 111 9.08 7.41 -14.88
C ARG A 111 10.30 7.20 -14.00
N ASP A 112 10.61 8.19 -13.17
CA ASP A 112 11.81 8.26 -12.33
C ASP A 112 11.94 6.98 -11.47
N ILE A 113 12.99 6.22 -11.73
CA ILE A 113 13.33 4.95 -11.08
C ILE A 113 13.35 5.09 -9.56
N ASN A 114 13.64 6.29 -9.05
CA ASN A 114 13.75 6.56 -7.62
C ASN A 114 12.40 6.67 -6.89
N GLN A 115 11.29 6.85 -7.61
CA GLN A 115 9.96 7.08 -7.02
C GLN A 115 9.02 5.87 -7.11
N SER A 116 9.44 4.78 -7.75
CA SER A 116 8.60 3.59 -7.92
C SER A 116 8.69 2.63 -6.72
N PRO A 117 7.56 2.17 -6.16
CA PRO A 117 7.54 1.14 -5.11
C PRO A 117 7.78 -0.27 -5.69
N PHE A 118 7.81 -0.42 -7.02
CA PHE A 118 8.03 -1.69 -7.70
C PHE A 118 9.51 -2.07 -7.80
N ASN A 119 10.42 -1.11 -7.59
CA ASN A 119 11.86 -1.35 -7.61
C ASN A 119 12.39 -1.86 -6.25
N VAL A 120 11.50 -2.10 -5.29
CA VAL A 120 11.81 -2.60 -3.95
C VAL A 120 10.92 -3.79 -3.61
N GLY A 121 11.45 -4.73 -2.83
CA GLY A 121 10.72 -5.94 -2.41
C GLY A 121 10.97 -7.16 -3.31
N PHE A 122 10.02 -8.10 -3.30
CA PHE A 122 10.09 -9.36 -4.04
C PHE A 122 9.02 -9.38 -5.15
N PRO A 123 9.41 -9.29 -6.43
CA PRO A 123 8.46 -9.33 -7.53
C PRO A 123 7.97 -10.76 -7.78
N VAL A 124 6.67 -10.91 -8.03
CA VAL A 124 6.05 -12.16 -8.49
C VAL A 124 5.36 -11.86 -9.82
N GLU A 125 5.90 -12.43 -10.90
CA GLU A 125 5.29 -12.33 -12.21
C GLU A 125 4.25 -13.43 -12.37
N LEU A 126 3.01 -13.04 -12.69
CA LEU A 126 1.95 -13.98 -13.00
C LEU A 126 1.87 -14.16 -14.51
N HIS A 127 2.20 -15.36 -14.97
CA HIS A 127 2.07 -15.72 -16.37
C HIS A 127 0.63 -16.16 -16.70
N GLU A 128 0.30 -16.11 -17.99
CA GLU A 128 -0.94 -16.72 -18.49
C GLU A 128 -1.02 -18.20 -18.09
N PHE A 129 -2.24 -18.67 -17.86
CA PHE A 129 -2.44 -20.08 -17.52
C PHE A 129 -2.01 -21.00 -18.67
N THR A 130 -1.37 -22.10 -18.32
CA THR A 130 -1.14 -23.19 -19.27
C THR A 130 -2.45 -23.87 -19.65
N THR A 131 -2.45 -24.62 -20.75
CA THR A 131 -3.63 -25.40 -21.16
C THR A 131 -4.06 -26.39 -20.07
N GLU A 132 -3.12 -26.95 -19.31
CA GLU A 132 -3.37 -27.85 -18.19
C GLU A 132 -4.05 -27.12 -17.03
N GLN A 133 -3.55 -25.93 -16.66
CA GLN A 133 -4.14 -25.10 -15.60
C GLN A 133 -5.55 -24.62 -15.97
N VAL A 134 -5.79 -24.28 -17.23
CA VAL A 134 -7.14 -23.96 -17.73
C VAL A 134 -8.07 -25.17 -17.58
N LYS A 135 -7.63 -26.37 -17.97
CA LYS A 135 -8.40 -27.61 -17.81
C LYS A 135 -8.69 -27.94 -16.34
N GLU A 136 -7.75 -27.67 -15.44
CA GLU A 136 -7.93 -27.84 -14.00
C GLU A 136 -8.95 -26.85 -13.43
N LEU A 137 -8.87 -25.58 -13.83
CA LEU A 137 -9.82 -24.54 -13.44
C LEU A 137 -11.26 -24.93 -13.80
N PHE A 138 -11.49 -25.46 -15.02
CA PHE A 138 -12.80 -25.94 -15.46
C PHE A 138 -13.35 -27.11 -14.63
N ARG A 139 -12.50 -27.88 -13.95
CA ARG A 139 -12.93 -29.00 -13.09
C ARG A 139 -13.20 -28.57 -11.65
N ALA A 140 -12.67 -27.42 -11.24
CA ALA A 140 -12.82 -26.86 -9.90
C ALA A 140 -14.03 -25.92 -9.75
N CYS A 141 -14.69 -25.57 -10.87
CA CYS A 141 -16.00 -24.92 -10.90
C CYS A 141 -17.12 -25.96 -10.85
#